data_AF-A0A914FEC4-F1
#
_entry.id   AF-A0A914FEC4-F1
#
_cell.length_a   1.000
_cell.length_b   1.000
_cell.length_c   1.000
_cell.angle_alpha   90.00
_cell.angle_beta   90.00
_cell.angle_gamma   90.00
#
_symmetry.space_group_name_H-M   'P 1'
#
loop_
_entity.id
_entity.type
_entity.pdbx_description
1 polymer ?
#
loop_
_entity_poly.entity_id
_entity_poly.type
_entity_poly.pdbx_seq_one_letter_code
_entity_poly.pdbx_strand_id
1 'polypeptide(L)'
;GTTGYEEAAAQGLLAGLNASLKSQQRDPLTLDRSQAYLGVLIDDLTSLGTNEPYRMFTSRAEFRLHLRPDNADLRLTQIGRDFGVVNDHRFGIFSDVRTKYDTCKERLEAIKFSLPKWCQILDGFEARTSSKG
;
A
#
# COMPACT_ATOMS: atom_id res chain seq x y z
N GLY A 1 10.20 23.28 4.36
CA GLY A 1 11.00 22.07 4.14
C GLY A 1 10.66 21.03 5.19
N THR A 2 11.16 19.81 5.02
CA THR A 2 11.07 18.74 6.03
C THR A 2 12.32 18.75 6.92
N THR A 3 12.23 18.19 8.12
CA THR A 3 13.38 18.05 9.03
C THR A 3 13.67 16.60 9.41
N GLY A 4 12.81 15.65 9.06
CA GLY A 4 13.00 14.22 9.35
C GLY A 4 13.82 13.51 8.27
N TYR A 5 14.60 12.52 8.69
CA TYR A 5 15.46 11.73 7.82
C TYR A 5 14.65 10.92 6.81
N GLU A 6 13.52 10.37 7.26
CA GLU A 6 12.61 9.56 6.47
C GLU A 6 11.97 10.37 5.35
N GLU A 7 11.47 11.57 5.65
CA GLU A 7 10.90 12.45 4.62
C GLU A 7 11.94 12.90 3.59
N ALA A 8 13.15 13.25 4.05
CA ALA A 8 14.24 13.65 3.15
C ALA A 8 14.71 12.49 2.26
N ALA A 9 14.84 11.28 2.82
CA ALA A 9 15.21 10.09 2.06
C ALA A 9 14.15 9.74 1.00
N ALA A 10 12.86 9.83 1.36
CA ALA A 10 11.77 9.52 0.44
C ALA A 10 11.67 10.54 -0.72
N GLN A 11 11.86 11.83 -0.43
CA GLN A 11 11.96 12.88 -1.45
C GLN A 11 13.18 12.68 -2.36
N GLY A 12 14.34 12.38 -1.77
CA GLY A 12 15.58 12.14 -2.51
C GLY A 12 15.45 10.94 -3.47
N LEU A 13 14.81 9.85 -3.02
CA LEU A 13 14.51 8.69 -3.85
C LEU A 13 13.67 9.09 -5.09
N LEU A 14 12.55 9.80 -4.89
CA LEU A 14 11.65 10.18 -5.97
C LEU A 14 12.31 11.20 -6.92
N ALA A 15 13.02 12.19 -6.37
CA ALA A 15 13.73 13.19 -7.15
C ALA A 15 14.85 12.57 -7.99
N GLY A 16 15.64 11.66 -7.41
CA GLY A 16 16.70 10.94 -8.11
C GLY A 16 16.15 10.04 -9.22
N LEU A 17 15.06 9.31 -8.94
CA LEU A 17 14.36 8.51 -9.93
C LEU A 17 13.87 9.38 -11.10
N ASN A 18 13.15 10.47 -10.81
CA ASN A 18 12.61 11.35 -11.85
C ASN A 18 13.69 12.10 -12.61
N ALA A 19 14.83 12.43 -11.99
CA ALA A 19 15.98 12.98 -12.69
C ALA A 19 16.58 11.96 -13.69
N SER A 20 16.67 10.69 -13.31
CA SER A 20 17.09 9.60 -14.19
C SER A 20 16.10 9.36 -15.34
N LEU A 21 14.79 9.42 -15.09
CA LEU A 21 13.77 9.31 -16.13
C LEU A 21 13.85 10.49 -17.11
N LYS A 22 14.04 11.70 -16.59
CA LYS A 22 14.20 12.91 -17.40
C LYS A 22 15.41 12.84 -18.33
N SER A 23 16.54 12.28 -17.88
CA SER A 23 17.71 12.11 -18.76
C SER A 23 17.46 11.11 -19.89
N GLN A 24 16.50 10.20 -19.70
CA GLN A 24 16.04 9.22 -20.70
C GLN A 24 14.84 9.71 -21.51
N GLN A 25 14.39 10.96 -21.34
CA GLN A 25 13.18 11.51 -21.97
C GLN A 25 11.91 10.68 -21.69
N ARG A 26 11.83 10.07 -20.50
CA ARG A 26 10.67 9.32 -20.02
C ARG A 26 9.83 10.19 -19.09
N ASP A 27 8.54 9.88 -19.03
CA ASP A 27 7.63 10.53 -18.10
C ASP A 27 8.04 10.29 -16.64
N PRO A 28 7.88 11.29 -15.75
CA PRO A 28 8.21 11.14 -14.34
C PRO A 28 7.23 10.19 -13.64
N LEU A 29 7.70 9.56 -12.57
CA LEU A 29 6.83 8.91 -11.59
C LEU A 29 6.17 9.98 -10.71
N THR A 30 4.84 9.98 -10.69
CA THR A 30 4.03 10.69 -9.70
C THR A 30 3.23 9.67 -8.90
N LEU A 31 3.26 9.78 -7.58
CA LEU A 31 2.49 8.93 -6.68
C LEU A 31 1.30 9.73 -6.14
N ASP A 32 0.11 9.15 -6.27
CA ASP A 32 -1.11 9.71 -5.71
C ASP A 32 -1.16 9.55 -4.18
N ARG A 33 -1.90 10.44 -3.52
CA ARG A 33 -2.13 10.40 -2.05
C ARG A 33 -2.69 9.05 -1.59
N SER A 34 -3.50 8.38 -2.40
CA SER A 34 -4.07 7.07 -2.10
C SER A 34 -3.08 5.90 -2.24
N GLN A 35 -1.96 6.11 -2.93
CA GLN A 35 -1.00 5.04 -3.22
C GLN A 35 0.09 4.92 -2.16
N ALA A 36 0.57 6.04 -1.60
CA ALA A 36 1.65 6.05 -0.62
C ALA A 36 1.65 7.31 0.26
N TYR A 37 2.19 7.18 1.48
CA TYR A 37 2.57 8.35 2.29
C TYR A 37 3.59 9.26 1.61
N LEU A 38 4.40 8.73 0.68
CA LEU A 38 5.25 9.56 -0.17
C LEU A 38 4.42 10.48 -1.08
N GLY A 39 3.29 9.99 -1.64
CA GLY A 39 2.37 10.83 -2.40
C GLY A 39 1.73 11.92 -1.54
N VAL A 40 1.27 11.57 -0.33
CA VAL A 40 0.75 12.53 0.66
C VAL A 40 1.80 13.58 1.01
N LEU A 41 3.04 13.17 1.29
CA LEU A 41 4.15 14.07 1.61
C LEU A 41 4.42 15.06 0.49
N ILE A 42 4.52 14.59 -0.76
CA ILE A 42 4.83 15.47 -1.89
C ILE A 42 3.67 16.43 -2.14
N ASP A 43 2.44 15.93 -2.16
CA ASP A 43 1.26 16.76 -2.39
C ASP A 43 1.09 17.83 -1.31
N ASP A 44 1.20 17.47 -0.02
CA ASP A 44 1.10 18.44 1.08
C ASP A 44 2.17 19.54 0.93
N LEU A 45 3.41 19.18 0.57
CA LEU A 45 4.50 20.14 0.38
C LEU A 45 4.28 21.07 -0.82
N THR A 46 3.74 20.57 -1.93
CA THR A 46 3.52 21.38 -3.15
C THR A 46 2.25 22.21 -3.09
N SER A 47 1.22 21.72 -2.41
CA SER A 47 -0.11 22.34 -2.39
C SER A 47 -0.28 23.33 -1.24
N LEU A 48 0.23 23.00 -0.05
CA LEU A 48 0.04 23.83 1.15
C LEU A 48 1.29 24.65 1.52
N GLY A 49 2.46 24.28 0.99
CA GLY A 49 3.74 24.80 1.48
C GLY A 49 4.00 24.40 2.93
N THR A 50 5.01 24.98 3.57
CA THR A 50 5.30 24.71 4.98
C THR A 50 5.68 25.99 5.73
N ASN A 51 4.82 26.46 6.65
CA ASN A 51 5.20 27.51 7.61
C ASN A 51 5.99 26.93 8.80
N GLU A 52 5.80 25.64 9.11
CA GLU A 52 6.57 24.87 10.09
C GLU A 52 7.06 23.56 9.47
N PRO A 53 8.10 22.91 10.02
CA PRO A 53 8.62 21.65 9.48
C PRO A 53 7.53 20.58 9.35
N TYR A 54 7.32 20.08 8.14
CA TYR A 54 6.37 19.00 7.91
C TYR A 54 6.77 17.73 8.68
N ARG A 55 5.79 17.08 9.31
CA ARG A 55 5.95 15.80 10.01
C ARG A 55 4.89 14.82 9.52
N MET A 56 5.32 13.67 9.03
CA MET A 56 4.41 12.68 8.43
C MET A 56 3.31 12.21 9.40
N PHE A 57 3.58 12.08 10.70
CA PHE A 57 2.60 11.60 11.67
C PHE A 57 1.48 12.59 12.03
N THR A 58 1.62 13.87 11.67
CA THR A 58 0.56 14.89 11.81
C THR A 58 -0.23 15.10 10.52
N SER A 59 0.20 14.49 9.41
CA SER A 59 -0.50 14.58 8.11
C SER A 59 -1.84 13.85 8.16
N ARG A 60 -2.87 14.45 7.56
CA ARG A 60 -4.20 13.85 7.41
C ARG A 60 -4.24 13.03 6.13
N ALA A 61 -3.68 11.82 6.16
CA ALA A 61 -3.86 10.87 5.08
C ALA A 61 -5.29 10.31 5.09
N GLU A 62 -6.09 10.61 4.07
CA GLU A 62 -7.49 10.14 3.98
C GLU A 62 -7.57 8.61 3.91
N PHE A 63 -6.54 7.97 3.35
CA PHE A 63 -6.47 6.54 3.11
C PHE A 63 -5.65 5.76 4.15
N ARG A 64 -5.55 6.25 5.40
CA ARG A 64 -4.70 5.66 6.46
C ARG A 64 -4.93 4.17 6.74
N LEU A 65 -6.16 3.67 6.55
CA LEU A 65 -6.45 2.23 6.68
C LEU A 65 -5.82 1.40 5.56
N HIS A 66 -5.68 1.96 4.36
CA HIS A 66 -5.05 1.29 3.22
C HIS A 66 -3.53 1.50 3.22
N LEU A 67 -3.07 2.71 3.57
CA LEU A 67 -1.66 3.11 3.60
C LEU A 67 -0.97 2.59 4.86
N ARG A 68 -0.73 1.28 4.93
CA ARG A 68 -0.08 0.68 6.09
C ARG A 68 1.36 0.27 5.81
N PRO A 69 2.24 0.25 6.82
CA PRO A 69 3.60 -0.25 6.65
C PRO A 69 3.65 -1.71 6.20
N ASP A 70 2.74 -2.55 6.72
CA ASP A 70 2.68 -4.01 6.45
C ASP A 70 2.35 -4.36 4.99
N ASN A 71 1.79 -3.44 4.22
CA ASN A 71 1.37 -3.68 2.84
C ASN A 71 2.05 -2.75 1.82
N ALA A 72 3.11 -2.04 2.23
CA ALA A 72 3.80 -1.09 1.36
C ALA A 72 4.42 -1.77 0.14
N ASP A 73 4.89 -3.00 0.30
CA ASP A 73 5.41 -3.82 -0.78
C ASP A 73 4.33 -4.20 -1.80
N LEU A 74 3.13 -4.60 -1.35
CA LEU A 74 1.97 -4.90 -2.19
C LEU A 74 1.52 -3.69 -3.02
N ARG A 75 1.69 -2.47 -2.46
CA ARG A 75 1.34 -1.23 -3.15
C ARG A 75 2.42 -0.74 -4.11
N LEU A 76 3.70 -0.83 -3.74
CA LEU A 76 4.77 -0.07 -4.40
C LEU A 76 5.82 -0.92 -5.11
N THR A 77 5.95 -2.21 -4.82
CA THR A 77 7.04 -3.02 -5.41
C THR A 77 6.88 -3.16 -6.91
N GLN A 78 5.65 -3.38 -7.40
CA GLN A 78 5.38 -3.46 -8.83
C GLN A 78 5.70 -2.14 -9.53
N ILE A 79 5.25 -1.00 -8.98
CA ILE A 79 5.58 0.33 -9.50
C ILE A 79 7.10 0.51 -9.55
N GLY A 80 7.81 0.19 -8.46
CA GLY A 80 9.26 0.28 -8.43
C GLY A 80 9.96 -0.62 -9.46
N ARG A 81 9.37 -1.78 -9.78
CA ARG A 81 9.86 -2.67 -10.84
C ARG A 81 9.69 -2.05 -12.22
N ASP A 82 8.52 -1.50 -12.51
CA ASP A 82 8.19 -0.87 -13.80
C ASP A 82 9.08 0.36 -14.08
N PHE A 83 9.50 1.04 -13.01
CA PHE A 83 10.43 2.17 -13.07
C PHE A 83 11.91 1.80 -12.89
N GLY A 84 12.24 0.50 -12.77
CA GLY A 84 13.62 0.00 -12.76
C GLY A 84 14.39 0.21 -11.45
N VAL A 85 13.71 0.54 -10.34
CA VAL A 85 14.33 0.71 -9.00
C VAL A 85 14.23 -0.54 -8.13
N VAL A 86 13.51 -1.57 -8.59
CA VAL A 86 13.43 -2.88 -7.93
C VAL A 86 14.14 -3.94 -8.78
N ASN A 87 15.17 -4.55 -8.20
CA ASN A 87 15.96 -5.60 -8.86
C ASN A 87 15.24 -6.96 -8.89
N ASP A 88 15.77 -7.89 -9.69
CA ASP A 88 15.18 -9.22 -9.90
C ASP A 88 15.05 -10.02 -8.62
N HIS A 89 16.07 -9.97 -7.75
CA HIS A 89 16.07 -10.69 -6.49
C HIS A 89 14.93 -10.23 -5.56
N ARG A 90 14.78 -8.91 -5.36
CA ARG A 90 13.69 -8.35 -4.55
C ARG A 90 12.33 -8.61 -5.18
N PHE A 91 12.24 -8.50 -6.50
CA PHE A 91 10.99 -8.77 -7.23
C PHE A 91 10.58 -10.24 -7.15
N GLY A 92 11.54 -11.17 -7.17
CA GLY A 92 11.30 -12.60 -6.97
C GLY A 92 10.69 -12.88 -5.59
N ILE A 93 11.30 -12.36 -4.52
CA ILE A 93 10.74 -12.48 -3.16
C ILE A 93 9.32 -11.93 -3.08
N PHE A 94 9.08 -10.75 -3.66
CA PHE A 94 7.76 -10.14 -3.71
C PHE A 94 6.74 -11.02 -4.45
N SER A 95 7.11 -11.55 -5.61
CA SER A 95 6.25 -12.37 -6.46
C SER A 95 5.85 -13.67 -5.75
N ASP A 96 6.78 -14.30 -5.04
CA ASP A 96 6.52 -15.50 -4.24
C ASP A 96 5.53 -15.24 -3.11
N VAL A 97 5.73 -14.15 -2.36
CA VAL A 97 4.83 -13.73 -1.27
C VAL A 97 3.46 -13.40 -1.83
N ARG A 98 3.39 -12.67 -2.94
CA ARG A 98 2.15 -12.27 -3.60
C ARG A 98 1.36 -13.49 -4.07
N THR A 99 2.03 -14.44 -4.72
CA THR A 99 1.39 -15.68 -5.21
C THR A 99 0.80 -16.50 -4.05
N LYS A 100 1.53 -16.64 -2.94
CA LYS A 100 1.04 -17.33 -1.74
C LYS A 100 -0.17 -16.63 -1.12
N TYR A 101 -0.11 -15.29 -1.05
CA TYR A 101 -1.21 -14.47 -0.55
C TYR A 101 -2.47 -14.64 -1.41
N ASP A 102 -2.36 -14.47 -2.72
CA ASP A 102 -3.49 -14.56 -3.65
C ASP A 102 -4.09 -15.98 -3.66
N THR A 103 -3.24 -17.02 -3.68
CA THR A 103 -3.69 -18.42 -3.58
C THR A 103 -4.44 -18.70 -2.27
N CYS A 104 -3.95 -18.19 -1.14
CA CYS A 104 -4.60 -18.36 0.15
C CYS A 104 -5.95 -17.64 0.18
N LYS A 105 -5.99 -16.39 -0.32
CA LYS A 105 -7.19 -15.59 -0.43
C LYS A 105 -8.27 -16.31 -1.27
N GLU A 106 -7.91 -16.75 -2.47
CA GLU A 106 -8.82 -17.49 -3.35
C GLU A 106 -9.36 -18.75 -2.68
N ARG A 107 -8.49 -19.51 -2.00
CA ARG A 107 -8.90 -20.71 -1.25
C ARG A 107 -9.90 -20.39 -0.16
N LEU A 108 -9.68 -19.32 0.60
CA LEU A 108 -10.58 -18.90 1.68
C LEU A 108 -11.91 -18.38 1.12
N GLU A 109 -11.90 -17.61 0.03
CA GLU A 109 -13.11 -17.11 -0.64
C GLU A 109 -13.94 -18.24 -1.27
N ALA A 110 -13.30 -19.33 -1.67
CA ALA A 110 -13.96 -20.52 -2.17
C ALA A 110 -14.65 -21.35 -1.08
N ILE A 111 -14.36 -21.11 0.21
CA ILE A 111 -15.00 -21.82 1.32
C ILE A 111 -16.44 -21.36 1.45
N LYS A 112 -17.36 -22.18 0.94
CA LYS A 112 -18.81 -21.96 1.04
C LYS A 112 -19.45 -23.19 1.66
N PHE A 113 -19.97 -23.03 2.87
CA PHE A 113 -20.76 -24.05 3.52
C PHE A 113 -22.19 -23.58 3.76
N SER A 114 -23.11 -24.54 3.86
CA SER A 114 -24.47 -24.27 4.32
C SER A 114 -24.44 -23.84 5.79
N LEU A 115 -25.45 -23.09 6.21
CA LEU A 115 -25.58 -22.65 7.60
C LEU A 115 -25.49 -23.81 8.62
N PRO A 116 -26.14 -24.98 8.43
CA PRO A 116 -25.97 -26.12 9.33
C PRO A 116 -24.52 -26.63 9.40
N LYS A 117 -23.82 -26.62 8.26
CA LYS A 117 -22.42 -27.06 8.22
C LYS A 117 -21.50 -26.06 8.91
N TRP A 118 -21.78 -24.76 8.84
CA TRP A 118 -21.06 -23.75 9.62
C TRP A 118 -21.27 -23.92 11.12
N CYS A 119 -22.50 -24.16 11.59
CA CYS A 119 -22.80 -24.42 12.99
C CYS A 119 -22.08 -25.69 13.53
N GLN A 120 -21.81 -26.67 12.68
CA GLN A 120 -21.03 -27.86 13.05
C GLN A 120 -19.51 -27.60 13.12
N ILE A 121 -18.99 -26.67 12.32
CA ILE A 121 -17.54 -26.39 12.23
C ILE A 121 -17.11 -25.35 13.26
N LEU A 122 -17.96 -24.35 13.52
CA LEU A 122 -17.65 -23.22 14.38
C LEU A 122 -18.35 -23.39 15.73
N ASP A 123 -17.59 -23.81 16.74
CA ASP A 123 -18.09 -23.88 18.12
C ASP A 123 -18.62 -22.52 18.58
N GLY A 124 -19.86 -22.49 19.08
CA GLY A 124 -20.53 -21.28 19.54
C GLY A 124 -21.16 -20.41 18.43
N PHE A 125 -21.13 -20.84 17.17
CA PHE A 125 -21.84 -20.15 16.10
C PHE A 125 -23.32 -20.56 16.06
N GLU A 126 -24.16 -19.82 16.79
CA GLU A 126 -25.61 -19.98 16.73
C GLU A 126 -26.20 -19.13 15.60
N ALA A 127 -26.89 -19.79 14.66
CA ALA A 127 -27.66 -19.08 13.66
C ALA A 127 -28.82 -18.35 14.32
N ARG A 128 -28.91 -17.02 14.19
CA ARG A 128 -30.13 -16.29 14.52
C ARG A 128 -31.21 -16.65 13.49
N THR A 129 -31.96 -17.71 13.75
CA THR A 129 -33.19 -17.98 13.00
C THR A 129 -34.17 -16.87 13.36
N SER A 130 -34.46 -15.97 12.40
CA SER A 130 -35.51 -14.98 12.57
C SER A 130 -36.85 -15.73 12.64
N SER A 131 -37.37 -15.96 13.85
CA SER A 131 -38.76 -16.38 14.02
C SER A 131 -39.65 -15.20 13.63
N LYS A 132 -40.15 -15.20 12.39
CA LYS A 132 -41.42 -14.57 12.08
C LYS A 132 -42.51 -15.60 12.37
N GLY A 133 -43.39 -15.28 13.32
CA GLY A 133 -44.53 -16.08 13.75
C GLY A 133 -44.84 -15.82 15.20
#